data_AF-A0A506RWU1-F1
#
_entry.id   AF-A0A506RWU1-F1
#
_cell.length_a   1.000
_cell.length_b   1.000
_cell.length_c   1.000
_cell.angle_alpha   90.00
_cell.angle_beta   90.00
_cell.angle_gamma   90.00
#
_symmetry.space_group_name_H-M   'P 1'
#
loop_
_entity.id
_entity.type
_entity.pdbx_description
1 polymer ?
#
loop_
_entity_poly.entity_id
_entity_poly.type
_entity_poly.pdbx_seq_one_letter_code
_entity_poly.pdbx_strand_id
1 'polypeptide(L)'
;MDREFAENLLEQLAILEVTIEEISRKIPVELRKLISKDLGTLLKCCAEMEMDIGSKEPDLHPMFLGIENFSNLRKKHENPKHPVELPSDEEIKKANELWVKIQKSGPK
;
A
#
# COMPACT_ATOMS: atom_id res chain seq x y z
N MET A 1 7.20 12.51 -9.38
CA MET A 1 5.84 12.02 -9.67
C MET A 1 4.91 13.15 -9.30
N ASP A 2 3.74 13.28 -9.91
CA ASP A 2 2.76 14.24 -9.40
C ASP A 2 2.00 13.61 -8.22
N ARG A 3 1.63 14.42 -7.21
CA ARG A 3 1.02 13.90 -5.97
C ARG A 3 -0.35 13.28 -6.22
N GLU A 4 -1.18 13.95 -7.01
CA GLU A 4 -2.50 13.44 -7.38
C GLU A 4 -2.37 12.10 -8.12
N PHE A 5 -1.36 11.97 -8.97
CA PHE A 5 -1.04 10.68 -9.61
C PHE A 5 -0.61 9.60 -8.60
N ALA A 6 0.21 9.94 -7.61
CA ALA A 6 0.67 9.01 -6.58
C ALA A 6 -0.47 8.50 -5.69
N GLU A 7 -1.37 9.40 -5.27
CA GLU A 7 -2.57 9.07 -4.49
C GLU A 7 -3.52 8.15 -5.28
N ASN A 8 -3.76 8.47 -6.55
CA ASN A 8 -4.56 7.62 -7.44
C ASN A 8 -3.93 6.23 -7.61
N LEU A 9 -2.62 6.15 -7.82
CA LEU A 9 -1.92 4.87 -7.97
C LEU A 9 -2.01 4.03 -6.68
N LEU A 10 -1.91 4.67 -5.52
CA LEU A 10 -2.06 4.03 -4.22
C LEU A 10 -3.49 3.47 -4.00
N GLU A 11 -4.53 4.21 -4.41
CA GLU A 11 -5.92 3.69 -4.37
C GLU A 11 -6.10 2.48 -5.31
N GLN A 12 -5.54 2.53 -6.52
CA GLN A 12 -5.60 1.38 -7.44
C GLN A 12 -4.86 0.15 -6.89
N LEU A 13 -3.72 0.34 -6.23
CA LEU A 13 -2.99 -0.73 -5.57
C LEU A 13 -3.82 -1.36 -4.43
N ALA A 14 -4.50 -0.54 -3.62
CA ALA A 14 -5.38 -1.04 -2.56
C ALA A 14 -6.52 -1.91 -3.11
N ILE A 15 -7.13 -1.49 -4.23
CA ILE A 15 -8.15 -2.29 -4.93
C ILE A 15 -7.57 -3.61 -5.42
N LEU A 16 -6.38 -3.57 -6.03
CA LEU A 16 -5.74 -4.74 -6.63
C LEU A 16 -5.37 -5.78 -5.56
N GLU A 17 -4.79 -5.36 -4.44
CA GLU A 17 -4.45 -6.26 -3.32
C GLU A 17 -5.68 -6.97 -2.75
N VAL A 18 -6.74 -6.21 -2.45
CA VAL A 18 -8.01 -6.78 -1.95
C VAL A 18 -8.59 -7.77 -2.96
N THR A 19 -8.56 -7.42 -4.25
CA THR A 19 -9.05 -8.30 -5.33
C THR A 19 -8.25 -9.60 -5.41
N ILE A 20 -6.92 -9.53 -5.32
CA ILE A 20 -6.04 -10.71 -5.30
C ILE A 20 -6.38 -11.62 -4.12
N GLU A 21 -6.56 -11.05 -2.93
CA GLU A 21 -6.94 -11.80 -1.73
C GLU A 21 -8.32 -12.46 -1.87
N GLU A 22 -9.31 -11.74 -2.37
CA GLU A 22 -10.64 -12.27 -2.59
C GLU A 22 -10.64 -13.44 -3.58
N ILE A 23 -9.94 -13.29 -4.70
CA ILE A 23 -9.78 -14.35 -5.70
C ILE A 23 -9.12 -15.57 -5.06
N SER A 24 -8.05 -15.37 -4.29
CA SER A 24 -7.36 -16.43 -3.56
C SER A 24 -8.29 -17.20 -2.61
N ARG A 25 -9.18 -16.48 -1.90
CA ARG A 25 -10.17 -17.08 -0.99
C ARG A 25 -11.25 -17.88 -1.72
N LYS A 26 -11.66 -17.46 -2.92
CA LYS A 26 -12.65 -18.15 -3.76
C LYS A 26 -12.12 -19.45 -4.38
N ILE A 27 -10.80 -19.64 -4.40
CA ILE A 27 -10.18 -20.80 -5.04
C ILE A 27 -10.09 -21.97 -4.05
N PRO A 28 -10.57 -23.18 -4.44
CA PRO A 28 -10.45 -24.40 -3.64
C PRO A 28 -9.00 -24.67 -3.22
N VAL A 29 -8.81 -25.13 -1.97
CA VAL A 29 -7.48 -25.27 -1.35
C VAL A 29 -6.55 -26.17 -2.17
N GLU A 30 -7.12 -27.18 -2.82
CA GLU A 30 -6.40 -28.17 -3.63
C GLU A 30 -5.80 -27.51 -4.89
N LEU A 31 -6.45 -26.47 -5.41
CA LEU A 31 -6.05 -25.74 -6.62
C LEU A 31 -5.13 -24.54 -6.31
N ARG A 32 -5.07 -24.07 -5.06
CA ARG A 32 -4.25 -22.89 -4.69
C ARG A 32 -2.76 -23.06 -5.02
N LYS A 33 -2.22 -24.28 -4.94
CA LYS A 33 -0.82 -24.55 -5.29
C LYS A 33 -0.48 -24.27 -6.75
N LEU A 34 -1.47 -24.33 -7.64
CA LEU A 34 -1.27 -24.10 -9.09
C LEU A 34 -1.09 -22.62 -9.41
N ILE A 35 -1.57 -21.72 -8.55
CA ILE A 35 -1.63 -20.28 -8.80
C ILE A 35 -0.87 -19.46 -7.75
N SER A 36 -0.44 -20.07 -6.64
CA SER A 36 0.16 -19.36 -5.51
C SER A 36 1.40 -18.57 -5.90
N LYS A 37 2.19 -19.08 -6.86
CA LYS A 37 3.36 -18.40 -7.40
C LYS A 37 2.98 -17.14 -8.18
N ASP A 38 1.93 -17.22 -8.99
CA ASP A 38 1.49 -16.09 -9.82
C ASP A 38 0.84 -15.01 -8.94
N LEU A 39 -0.01 -15.40 -7.98
CA LEU A 39 -0.57 -14.49 -7.00
C LEU A 39 0.52 -13.83 -6.14
N GLY A 40 1.52 -14.59 -5.69
CA GLY A 40 2.66 -14.05 -4.96
C GLY A 40 3.50 -13.08 -5.79
N THR A 41 3.62 -13.31 -7.11
CA THR A 41 4.31 -12.39 -8.02
C THR A 41 3.55 -11.08 -8.16
N LEU A 42 2.21 -11.14 -8.29
CA LEU A 42 1.37 -9.94 -8.35
C LEU A 42 1.46 -9.12 -7.06
N LEU A 43 1.40 -9.75 -5.89
CA LEU A 43 1.57 -9.07 -4.60
C LEU A 43 2.96 -8.44 -4.48
N LYS A 44 4.00 -9.13 -4.95
CA LYS A 44 5.35 -8.56 -4.99
C LYS A 44 5.43 -7.31 -5.87
N CYS A 45 4.78 -7.32 -7.03
CA CYS A 45 4.72 -6.14 -7.89
C CYS A 45 3.97 -4.98 -7.21
N CYS A 46 2.90 -5.25 -6.46
CA CYS A 46 2.20 -4.22 -5.68
C CYS A 46 3.15 -3.59 -4.65
N ALA A 47 3.83 -4.41 -3.85
CA ALA A 47 4.80 -3.96 -2.86
C ALA A 47 5.96 -3.15 -3.49
N GLU A 48 6.48 -3.56 -4.64
CA GLU A 48 7.52 -2.79 -5.35
C GLU A 48 6.99 -1.42 -5.81
N MET A 49 5.77 -1.34 -6.33
CA MET A 49 5.15 -0.05 -6.73
C MET A 49 4.89 0.85 -5.53
N GLU A 50 4.43 0.30 -4.41
CA GLU A 50 4.23 1.04 -3.17
C GLU A 50 5.54 1.63 -2.62
N MET A 51 6.62 0.85 -2.64
CA MET A 51 7.97 1.34 -2.30
C MET A 51 8.41 2.46 -3.23
N ASP A 52 8.12 2.34 -4.52
CA ASP A 52 8.45 3.34 -5.54
C ASP A 52 7.68 4.65 -5.33
N ILE A 53 6.39 4.56 -4.98
CA ILE A 53 5.55 5.71 -4.57
C ILE A 53 6.16 6.35 -3.34
N GLY A 54 6.38 5.56 -2.28
CA GLY A 54 6.91 6.05 -1.02
C GLY A 54 8.31 6.66 -1.12
N SER A 55 9.14 6.20 -2.07
CA SER A 55 10.45 6.80 -2.32
C SER A 55 10.36 8.21 -2.91
N LYS A 56 9.28 8.52 -3.64
CA LYS A 56 9.04 9.78 -4.36
C LYS A 56 8.13 10.72 -3.54
N GLU A 57 7.15 10.16 -2.83
CA GLU A 57 6.19 10.84 -1.95
C GLU A 57 6.20 10.15 -0.57
N PRO A 58 7.13 10.54 0.33
CA PRO A 58 7.39 9.81 1.57
C PRO A 58 6.24 9.73 2.57
N ASP A 59 5.33 10.70 2.54
CA ASP A 59 4.12 10.72 3.37
C ASP A 59 3.06 9.69 2.90
N LEU A 60 3.18 9.19 1.68
CA LEU A 60 2.36 8.11 1.12
C LEU A 60 2.98 6.72 1.28
N HIS A 61 4.22 6.62 1.75
CA HIS A 61 4.93 5.34 1.87
C HIS A 61 4.25 4.42 2.91
N PRO A 62 3.94 3.16 2.59
CA PRO A 62 3.28 2.24 3.52
C PRO A 62 4.00 2.12 4.86
N MET A 63 5.30 1.89 4.93
CA MET A 63 6.06 1.80 6.20
C MET A 63 5.97 3.02 7.17
N PHE A 64 5.26 4.10 6.84
CA PHE A 64 4.96 5.24 7.73
C PHE A 64 3.45 5.50 7.78
N LEU A 65 3.01 6.73 7.49
CA LEU A 65 1.60 7.09 7.41
C LEU A 65 0.83 6.38 6.30
N GLY A 66 1.54 5.93 5.27
CA GLY A 66 0.94 5.17 4.20
C GLY A 66 0.34 3.85 4.67
N ILE A 67 0.80 3.18 5.73
CA ILE A 67 0.22 1.90 6.19
C ILE A 67 -1.18 2.13 6.70
N GLU A 68 -1.41 3.17 7.50
CA GLU A 68 -2.75 3.46 8.03
C GLU A 68 -3.67 3.97 6.92
N ASN A 69 -3.20 4.87 6.06
CA ASN A 69 -3.95 5.33 4.90
C ASN A 69 -4.30 4.19 3.94
N PHE A 70 -3.31 3.39 3.56
CA PHE A 70 -3.47 2.24 2.69
C PHE A 70 -4.34 1.18 3.33
N SER A 71 -4.20 0.93 4.64
CA SER A 71 -5.10 0.04 5.40
C SER A 71 -6.53 0.56 5.41
N ASN A 72 -6.74 1.87 5.58
CA ASN A 72 -8.07 2.47 5.54
C ASN A 72 -8.68 2.41 4.12
N LEU A 73 -7.87 2.66 3.08
CA LEU A 73 -8.27 2.48 1.68
C LEU A 73 -8.65 1.03 1.39
N ARG A 74 -7.81 0.06 1.79
CA ARG A 74 -8.11 -1.37 1.67
C ARG A 74 -9.41 -1.74 2.39
N LYS A 75 -9.59 -1.29 3.63
CA LYS A 75 -10.82 -1.54 4.41
C LYS A 75 -12.06 -0.89 3.81
N LYS A 76 -11.95 0.29 3.18
CA LYS A 76 -13.03 0.91 2.39
C LYS A 76 -13.44 0.03 1.22
N HIS A 77 -12.48 -0.64 0.57
CA HIS A 77 -12.80 -1.57 -0.52
C HIS A 77 -13.39 -2.90 -0.02
N GLU A 78 -12.92 -3.43 1.11
CA GLU A 78 -13.50 -4.60 1.77
C GLU A 78 -14.90 -4.30 2.36
N ASN A 79 -15.13 -3.09 2.85
CA ASN A 79 -16.39 -2.61 3.41
C ASN A 79 -16.62 -1.14 3.00
N PRO A 80 -17.52 -0.87 2.04
CA PRO A 80 -17.79 0.50 1.54
C PRO A 80 -18.28 1.49 2.61
N LYS A 81 -18.72 1.02 3.78
CA LYS A 81 -19.16 1.87 4.90
C LYS A 81 -18.05 2.14 5.93
N HIS A 82 -16.84 1.62 5.72
CA HIS A 82 -15.72 1.87 6.62
C HIS A 82 -15.35 3.36 6.59
N PRO A 83 -15.28 4.04 7.74
CA PRO A 83 -14.80 5.42 7.78
C PRO A 83 -13.33 5.45 7.38
N VAL A 84 -13.00 6.24 6.37
CA VAL A 84 -11.62 6.56 6.03
C VAL A 84 -11.28 7.86 6.72
N GLU A 85 -10.51 7.76 7.79
CA GLU A 85 -9.87 8.93 8.39
C GLU A 85 -8.57 9.17 7.62
N LEU A 86 -8.47 10.36 7.02
CA LEU A 86 -7.23 10.88 6.46
C LEU A 86 -6.31 11.27 7.63
N PRO A 87 -4.99 11.18 7.45
CA PRO A 87 -4.08 11.49 8.53
C PRO A 87 -4.01 12.99 8.75
N SER A 88 -3.74 13.38 9.98
CA SER A 88 -3.55 14.79 10.35
C SER A 88 -2.24 15.34 9.78
N ASP A 89 -2.19 16.67 9.60
CA ASP A 89 -0.96 17.38 9.17
C ASP A 89 0.24 17.09 10.08
N GLU A 90 0.00 16.85 11.37
CA GLU A 90 1.06 16.55 12.33
C GLU A 90 1.64 15.14 12.12
N GLU A 91 0.79 14.17 11.80
CA GLU A 91 1.24 12.83 11.42
C GLU A 91 2.01 12.89 10.10
N ILE A 92 1.54 13.66 9.12
CA ILE A 92 2.19 13.86 7.81
C ILE A 92 3.60 14.41 8.03
N LYS A 93 3.74 15.40 8.90
CA LYS A 93 5.03 15.97 9.26
C LYS A 93 5.95 14.95 9.94
N LYS A 94 5.44 14.15 10.89
CA LYS A 94 6.24 13.11 11.59
C LYS A 94 6.75 12.03 10.62
N ALA A 95 5.90 11.58 9.69
CA ALA A 95 6.28 10.61 8.66
C ALA A 95 7.41 11.15 7.77
N ASN A 96 7.28 12.38 7.28
CA ASN A 96 8.30 13.04 6.48
C ASN A 96 9.64 13.20 7.22
N GLU A 97 9.61 13.61 8.50
CA GLU A 97 10.82 13.75 9.32
C GLU A 97 11.53 12.42 9.56
N LEU A 98 10.76 11.34 9.75
CA LEU A 98 11.30 10.00 9.95
C LEU A 98 11.96 9.46 8.67
N TRP A 99 11.35 9.68 7.50
CA TRP A 99 11.95 9.31 6.23
C TRP A 99 13.28 10.02 5.97
N VAL A 100 13.33 11.33 6.20
CA VAL A 100 14.58 12.11 6.07
C VAL A 100 15.68 11.56 6.98
N LYS A 101 15.33 11.10 8.20
CA LYS A 101 16.30 10.45 9.10
C LYS A 101 16.79 9.12 8.52
N ILE A 102 15.91 8.28 8.00
CA ILE A 102 16.26 6.98 7.41
C ILE A 102 17.17 7.16 6.20
N GLN A 103 16.88 8.10 5.31
CA GLN A 103 17.75 8.43 4.17
C GLN A 103 19.15 8.87 4.60
N LYS A 104 19.25 9.62 5.72
CA LYS A 104 20.54 10.02 6.31
C LYS A 104 21.27 8.90 7.05
N SER A 105 20.55 7.85 7.43
CA SER A 105 21.04 6.71 8.22
C SER A 105 21.33 5.46 7.37
N GLY A 106 20.99 5.49 6.07
CA GLY A 106 21.28 4.40 5.14
C GLY A 106 22.79 4.16 4.98
N PRO A 107 23.21 2.93 4.62
CA PRO A 107 24.62 2.61 4.46
C PRO A 107 25.25 3.50 3.38
N LYS A 108 26.43 4.05 3.69
CA LYS A 108 27.30 4.74 2.72
C LYS A 108 27.84 3.77 1.69
#